data_AF-A0A1Q9MW00-F1
#
_entry.id   AF-A0A1Q9MW00-F1
#
_cell.length_a   1.000
_cell.length_b   1.000
_cell.length_c   1.000
_cell.angle_alpha   90.00
_cell.angle_beta   90.00
_cell.angle_gamma   90.00
#
_symmetry.space_group_name_H-M   'P 1'
#
loop_
_entity.id
_entity.type
_entity.pdbx_description
1 polymer ?
#
loop_
_entity_poly.entity_id
_entity_poly.type
_entity_poly.pdbx_seq_one_letter_code
_entity_poly.pdbx_strand_id
1 'polypeptide(L)'
;MNNQIIEEPVEVPLKLLFYEYGGKPKLTDKSKYDATTAFELNAGLIAALSEFARLLKRPMTGLLFNYMGEGELPDNWKPVNVEGEKHSENEIGTIITVRCDVYNHYLEVKKKVDLIYEKYVKDFTPFGSGGMMDEETITNIIRVLSDEPAKEKLAKHSEVIRDTSLNFLEDMNSYGLESIMITSCDFTPLATFGDLSLIEGENLLRNLGDVPLVDTYSWKYRESRFVRSKVEIRVWNYIVNSGAGITLEGQFQPFYYMLMCTPGSFLGEVPQQYYTLINNILLED
;
A
#
# COMPACT_ATOMS: atom_id res chain seq x y z
N MET A 1 6.90 -7.98 43.65
CA MET A 1 6.83 -6.75 42.83
C MET A 1 5.44 -6.71 42.24
N ASN A 2 4.64 -5.71 42.61
CA ASN A 2 3.30 -5.51 42.06
C ASN A 2 3.43 -4.96 40.64
N ASN A 3 3.08 -5.77 39.63
CA ASN A 3 2.77 -5.25 38.31
C ASN A 3 1.39 -4.63 38.39
N GLN A 4 1.31 -3.31 38.60
CA GLN A 4 0.10 -2.57 38.32
C GLN A 4 -0.16 -2.66 36.82
N ILE A 5 -1.13 -3.48 36.43
CA ILE A 5 -1.76 -3.40 35.13
C ILE A 5 -2.40 -2.01 35.08
N ILE A 6 -1.87 -1.14 34.23
CA ILE A 6 -2.52 0.13 33.93
C ILE A 6 -3.78 -0.26 33.15
N GLU A 7 -4.94 -0.23 33.80
CA GLU A 7 -6.21 -0.40 33.10
C GLU A 7 -6.32 0.71 32.04
N GLU A 8 -6.50 0.32 30.77
CA GLU A 8 -6.80 1.29 29.73
C GLU A 8 -8.03 2.11 30.13
N PRO A 9 -8.02 3.44 29.99
CA PRO A 9 -9.13 4.26 30.42
C PRO A 9 -10.37 3.95 29.56
N VAL A 10 -11.39 3.36 30.20
CA VAL A 10 -12.59 2.79 29.57
C VAL A 10 -13.58 3.87 29.09
N GLU A 11 -13.41 5.13 29.50
CA GLU A 11 -14.40 6.20 29.29
C GLU A 11 -13.92 7.38 28.43
N VAL A 12 -12.80 7.26 27.73
CA VAL A 12 -12.32 8.36 26.87
C VAL A 12 -13.04 8.30 25.52
N PRO A 13 -13.84 9.32 25.16
CA PRO A 13 -14.48 9.39 23.86
C PRO A 13 -13.44 9.47 22.73
N LEU A 14 -13.67 8.75 21.63
CA LEU A 14 -12.76 8.76 20.49
C LEU A 14 -13.03 9.99 19.62
N LYS A 15 -11.98 10.76 19.34
CA LYS A 15 -11.96 11.76 18.26
C LYS A 15 -11.10 11.21 17.13
N LEU A 16 -11.65 11.15 15.92
CA LEU A 16 -10.88 10.77 14.73
C LEU A 16 -10.36 12.02 14.05
N LEU A 17 -9.05 12.05 13.83
CA LEU A 17 -8.33 13.13 13.16
C LEU A 17 -7.88 12.63 11.79
N PHE A 18 -8.42 13.23 10.73
CA PHE A 18 -7.99 13.00 9.36
C PHE A 18 -7.00 14.09 8.98
N TYR A 19 -5.81 13.70 8.56
CA TYR A 19 -4.81 14.62 8.04
C TYR A 19 -4.64 14.40 6.53
N GLU A 20 -4.90 15.45 5.75
CA GLU A 20 -4.65 15.45 4.31
C GLU A 20 -3.33 16.16 4.03
N TYR A 21 -2.30 15.40 3.64
CA TYR A 21 -0.95 15.91 3.36
C TYR A 21 -0.66 16.07 1.87
N GLY A 22 -1.62 15.75 0.98
CA GLY A 22 -1.48 15.89 -0.45
C GLY A 22 -1.36 17.35 -0.90
N GLY A 23 -0.66 17.57 -2.03
CA GLY A 23 -0.75 18.85 -2.75
C GLY A 23 -2.15 19.04 -3.36
N LYS A 24 -2.50 20.29 -3.72
CA LYS A 24 -3.84 20.72 -4.20
C LYS A 24 -4.64 19.57 -4.84
N PRO A 25 -5.79 19.14 -4.28
CA PRO A 25 -6.75 18.39 -5.06
C PRO A 25 -7.11 19.26 -6.25
N LYS A 26 -6.78 18.81 -7.46
CA LYS A 26 -7.27 19.49 -8.65
C LYS A 26 -8.79 19.38 -8.57
N LEU A 27 -9.49 20.48 -8.35
CA LEU A 27 -10.97 20.57 -8.36
C LEU A 27 -11.58 20.02 -9.67
N THR A 28 -10.75 19.79 -10.69
CA THR A 28 -11.07 19.19 -11.98
C THR A 28 -10.88 17.68 -12.06
N ASP A 29 -10.16 17.05 -11.12
CA ASP A 29 -10.16 15.60 -11.00
C ASP A 29 -11.51 15.23 -10.41
N LYS A 30 -12.52 15.12 -11.29
CA LYS A 30 -13.70 14.32 -10.99
C LYS A 30 -13.16 13.03 -10.39
N SER A 31 -13.57 12.73 -9.16
CA SER A 31 -13.29 11.42 -8.56
C SER A 31 -13.53 10.37 -9.63
N LYS A 32 -12.58 9.42 -9.79
CA LYS A 32 -12.78 8.29 -10.71
C LYS A 32 -14.07 7.50 -10.40
N TYR A 33 -14.60 7.71 -9.21
CA TYR A 33 -15.89 7.24 -8.72
C TYR A 33 -17.00 8.23 -9.08
N ASP A 34 -18.13 7.72 -9.55
CA ASP A 34 -19.34 8.53 -9.58
C ASP A 34 -19.77 8.88 -8.14
N ALA A 35 -20.64 9.88 -8.00
CA ALA A 35 -21.06 10.42 -6.71
C ALA A 35 -21.66 9.34 -5.79
N THR A 36 -22.26 8.29 -6.37
CA THR A 36 -22.87 7.18 -5.62
C THR A 36 -21.79 6.30 -5.03
N THR A 37 -20.81 5.87 -5.81
CA THR A 37 -19.71 5.04 -5.32
C THR A 37 -18.84 5.78 -4.30
N ALA A 38 -18.57 7.07 -4.52
CA ALA A 38 -17.85 7.89 -3.54
C ALA A 38 -18.63 7.99 -2.20
N PHE A 39 -19.95 8.15 -2.27
CA PHE A 39 -20.81 8.15 -1.10
C PHE A 39 -20.81 6.79 -0.39
N GLU A 40 -20.94 5.68 -1.12
CA GLU A 40 -20.94 4.32 -0.57
C GLU A 40 -19.62 3.98 0.13
N LEU A 41 -18.48 4.36 -0.46
CA LEU A 41 -17.16 4.16 0.14
C LEU A 41 -16.99 4.98 1.43
N ASN A 42 -17.40 6.25 1.41
CA ASN A 42 -17.37 7.10 2.60
C ASN A 42 -18.32 6.59 3.70
N ALA A 43 -19.52 6.17 3.34
CA ALA A 43 -20.49 5.59 4.26
C ALA A 43 -19.98 4.27 4.84
N GLY A 44 -19.35 3.42 4.03
CA GLY A 44 -18.71 2.17 4.46
C GLY A 44 -17.58 2.40 5.44
N LEU A 45 -16.70 3.38 5.18
CA LEU A 45 -15.63 3.77 6.08
C LEU A 45 -16.18 4.31 7.41
N ILE A 46 -17.15 5.22 7.37
CA ILE A 46 -17.79 5.78 8.58
C ILE A 46 -18.49 4.69 9.40
N ALA A 47 -19.17 3.75 8.73
CA ALA A 47 -19.84 2.63 9.38
C ALA A 47 -18.84 1.68 10.04
N ALA A 48 -17.74 1.34 9.35
CA ALA A 48 -16.67 0.50 9.90
C ALA A 48 -15.99 1.17 11.12
N LEU A 49 -15.73 2.47 11.05
CA LEU A 49 -15.14 3.23 12.16
C LEU A 49 -16.10 3.35 13.35
N SER A 50 -17.39 3.55 13.09
CA SER A 50 -18.43 3.59 14.12
C SER A 50 -18.60 2.23 14.79
N GLU A 51 -18.55 1.15 14.02
CA GLU A 51 -18.61 -0.20 14.54
C GLU A 51 -17.37 -0.50 15.37
N PHE A 52 -16.16 -0.19 14.88
CA PHE A 52 -14.91 -0.31 15.63
C PHE A 52 -14.97 0.43 16.98
N ALA A 53 -15.43 1.69 16.97
CA ALA A 53 -15.61 2.48 18.18
C ALA A 53 -16.64 1.87 19.15
N ARG A 54 -17.75 1.33 18.62
CA ARG A 54 -18.76 0.59 19.38
C ARG A 54 -18.18 -0.69 20.00
N LEU A 55 -17.36 -1.46 19.25
CA LEU A 55 -16.66 -2.65 19.73
C LEU A 55 -15.74 -2.30 20.92
N LEU A 56 -15.04 -1.16 20.83
CA LEU A 56 -14.18 -0.65 21.90
C LEU A 56 -14.94 -0.04 23.09
N LYS A 57 -16.29 0.01 23.03
CA LYS A 57 -17.15 0.74 23.99
C LYS A 57 -16.76 2.22 24.15
N ARG A 58 -16.10 2.81 23.15
CA ARG A 58 -15.70 4.21 23.15
C ARG A 58 -16.50 4.95 22.08
N PRO A 59 -17.51 5.76 22.43
CA PRO A 59 -18.31 6.45 21.42
C PRO A 59 -17.43 7.45 20.64
N MET A 60 -17.57 7.46 19.30
CA MET A 60 -17.00 8.54 18.50
C MET A 60 -17.80 9.81 18.73
N THR A 61 -17.15 10.86 19.22
CA THR A 61 -17.82 12.14 19.52
C THR A 61 -17.53 13.22 18.48
N GLY A 62 -16.60 12.97 17.56
CA GLY A 62 -16.29 13.90 16.48
C GLY A 62 -15.39 13.33 15.41
N LEU A 63 -15.60 13.81 14.18
CA LEU A 63 -14.71 13.65 13.04
C LEU A 63 -14.08 15.02 12.77
N LEU A 64 -12.76 15.10 12.85
CA LEU A 64 -12.00 16.34 12.61
C LEU A 64 -11.14 16.14 11.37
N PHE A 65 -11.25 17.07 10.41
CA PHE A 65 -10.48 17.04 9.17
C PHE A 65 -9.52 18.23 9.11
N ASN A 66 -8.23 17.94 9.02
CA ASN A 66 -7.15 18.92 8.92
C ASN A 66 -6.42 18.75 7.59
N TYR A 67 -6.50 19.79 6.74
CA TYR A 67 -5.68 19.87 5.54
C TYR A 67 -4.34 20.53 5.87
N MET A 68 -3.25 19.81 5.62
CA MET A 68 -1.87 20.22 5.89
C MET A 68 -1.05 20.42 4.61
N GLY A 69 -1.70 20.35 3.43
CA GLY A 69 -1.04 20.55 2.14
C GLY A 69 -0.68 22.00 1.83
N GLU A 70 0.28 22.22 0.94
CA GLU A 70 0.67 23.57 0.49
C GLU A 70 -0.36 24.15 -0.51
N GLY A 71 -0.94 25.32 -0.21
CA GLY A 71 -1.83 26.08 -1.12
C GLY A 71 -2.82 27.03 -0.44
N GLU A 72 -3.47 27.90 -1.23
CA GLU A 72 -4.60 28.73 -0.77
C GLU A 72 -5.82 27.85 -0.46
N LEU A 73 -6.35 28.02 0.74
CA LEU A 73 -7.52 27.31 1.26
C LEU A 73 -8.80 27.90 0.64
N PRO A 74 -9.91 27.13 0.54
CA PRO A 74 -11.20 27.68 0.15
C PRO A 74 -11.58 28.90 1.00
N ASP A 75 -12.22 29.92 0.43
CA ASP A 75 -12.56 31.21 1.09
C ASP A 75 -13.36 31.06 2.41
N ASN A 76 -13.99 29.90 2.60
CA ASN A 76 -14.82 29.51 3.73
C ASN A 76 -14.19 28.46 4.64
N TRP A 77 -12.95 28.05 4.37
CA TRP A 77 -12.21 27.14 5.23
C TRP A 77 -11.66 27.90 6.44
N LYS A 78 -12.05 27.45 7.63
CA LYS A 78 -11.44 27.92 8.88
C LYS A 78 -10.46 26.86 9.34
N PRO A 79 -9.18 27.19 9.55
CA PRO A 79 -8.29 26.27 10.25
C PRO A 79 -8.88 25.99 11.62
N VAL A 80 -9.06 24.71 11.94
CA VAL A 80 -9.10 24.32 13.34
C VAL A 80 -7.69 24.65 13.86
N ASN A 81 -7.58 25.61 14.76
CA ASN A 81 -6.31 26.18 15.17
C ASN A 81 -5.56 25.18 16.08
N VAL A 82 -4.85 24.21 15.49
CA VAL A 82 -4.16 23.12 16.22
C VAL A 82 -2.90 23.64 16.95
N GLU A 83 -2.35 24.79 16.56
CA GLU A 83 -1.12 25.32 17.16
C GLU A 83 -1.32 26.00 18.54
N GLY A 84 -2.56 26.09 19.04
CA GLY A 84 -2.87 26.79 20.30
C GLY A 84 -3.52 25.95 21.40
N GLU A 85 -4.16 24.84 21.05
CA GLU A 85 -4.81 23.97 22.04
C GLU A 85 -3.81 22.88 22.43
N LYS A 86 -3.17 23.05 23.60
CA LYS A 86 -2.51 21.93 24.28
C LYS A 86 -3.57 20.83 24.42
N HIS A 87 -3.48 19.80 23.59
CA HIS A 87 -4.28 18.60 23.76
C HIS A 87 -4.07 18.12 25.19
N SER A 88 -5.13 18.15 26.01
CA SER A 88 -5.02 17.70 27.39
C SER A 88 -4.61 16.23 27.38
N GLU A 89 -3.91 15.75 28.41
CA GLU A 89 -3.47 14.34 28.50
C GLU A 89 -4.62 13.32 28.35
N ASN A 90 -5.88 13.77 28.47
CA ASN A 90 -7.09 12.99 28.25
C ASN A 90 -7.58 12.93 26.78
N GLU A 91 -6.94 13.63 25.85
CA GLU A 91 -7.28 13.64 24.41
C GLU A 91 -6.42 12.70 23.55
N ILE A 92 -5.57 11.89 24.18
CA ILE A 92 -4.75 10.88 23.51
C ILE A 92 -5.64 9.67 23.17
N GLY A 93 -6.56 9.86 22.22
CA GLY A 93 -7.26 8.79 21.53
C GLY A 93 -6.37 8.26 20.40
N THR A 94 -6.32 6.93 20.26
CA THR A 94 -5.51 6.21 19.26
C THR A 94 -5.53 6.92 17.90
N ILE A 95 -4.39 7.49 17.53
CA ILE A 95 -4.15 8.08 16.21
C ILE A 95 -4.09 6.90 15.23
N ILE A 96 -5.18 6.68 14.48
CA ILE A 96 -5.12 5.79 13.30
C ILE A 96 -4.91 6.68 12.08
N THR A 97 -3.68 6.70 11.57
CA THR A 97 -3.35 7.27 10.26
C THR A 97 -3.75 6.26 9.19
N VAL A 98 -4.97 6.37 8.64
CA VAL A 98 -5.37 5.57 7.49
C VAL A 98 -4.98 6.31 6.22
N ARG A 99 -3.96 5.82 5.53
CA ARG A 99 -3.64 6.31 4.19
C ARG A 99 -4.48 5.55 3.18
N CYS A 100 -5.56 6.15 2.71
CA CYS A 100 -6.34 5.66 1.57
C CYS A 100 -5.62 6.03 0.27
N ASP A 101 -4.37 5.55 0.10
CA ASP A 101 -3.75 5.60 -1.22
C ASP A 101 -4.65 4.82 -2.19
N VAL A 102 -4.77 5.30 -3.44
CA VAL A 102 -5.49 4.57 -4.48
C VAL A 102 -4.83 3.19 -4.57
N TYR A 103 -5.54 2.15 -4.13
CA TYR A 103 -5.09 0.78 -4.29
C TYR A 103 -4.94 0.53 -5.78
N ASN A 104 -3.70 0.65 -6.27
CA ASN A 104 -3.40 0.62 -7.69
C ASN A 104 -3.81 -0.70 -8.33
N HIS A 105 -4.04 -1.74 -7.53
CA HIS A 105 -4.58 -3.04 -7.94
C HIS A 105 -5.72 -3.54 -7.03
N TYR A 106 -6.84 -2.79 -6.95
CA TYR A 106 -8.01 -3.10 -6.10
C TYR A 106 -8.42 -4.58 -6.04
N LEU A 107 -8.41 -5.28 -7.18
CA LEU A 107 -8.78 -6.70 -7.22
C LEU A 107 -7.84 -7.60 -6.40
N GLU A 108 -6.54 -7.34 -6.38
CA GLU A 108 -5.57 -8.18 -5.65
C GLU A 108 -5.54 -7.81 -4.16
N VAL A 109 -5.72 -6.54 -3.83
CA VAL A 109 -5.95 -6.10 -2.45
C VAL A 109 -7.22 -6.74 -1.90
N LYS A 110 -8.33 -6.67 -2.66
CA LYS A 110 -9.59 -7.30 -2.26
C LYS A 110 -9.40 -8.80 -2.04
N LYS A 111 -8.73 -9.49 -2.95
CA LYS A 111 -8.41 -10.92 -2.79
C LYS A 111 -7.60 -11.20 -1.51
N LYS A 112 -6.62 -10.35 -1.17
CA LYS A 112 -5.83 -10.48 0.07
C LYS A 112 -6.70 -10.27 1.32
N VAL A 113 -7.60 -9.29 1.29
CA VAL A 113 -8.56 -9.02 2.38
C VAL A 113 -9.59 -10.15 2.51
N ASP A 114 -10.14 -10.63 1.40
CA ASP A 114 -11.07 -11.75 1.35
C ASP A 114 -10.42 -13.02 1.92
N LEU A 115 -9.14 -13.27 1.61
CA LEU A 115 -8.36 -14.36 2.20
C LEU A 115 -8.29 -14.24 3.73
N ILE A 116 -7.94 -13.06 4.23
CA ILE A 116 -7.85 -12.82 5.67
C ILE A 116 -9.21 -13.04 6.34
N TYR A 117 -10.26 -12.51 5.72
CA TYR A 117 -11.61 -12.63 6.24
C TYR A 117 -12.05 -14.10 6.30
N GLU A 118 -11.98 -14.82 5.19
CA GLU A 118 -12.45 -16.20 5.10
C GLU A 118 -11.63 -17.16 5.97
N LYS A 119 -10.33 -16.92 6.15
CA LYS A 119 -9.44 -17.83 6.88
C LYS A 119 -9.35 -17.56 8.37
N TYR A 120 -9.38 -16.30 8.78
CA TYR A 120 -9.02 -15.91 10.15
C TYR A 120 -10.15 -15.18 10.88
N VAL A 121 -11.02 -14.45 10.17
CA VAL A 121 -12.00 -13.54 10.80
C VAL A 121 -13.43 -14.08 10.77
N LYS A 122 -13.84 -14.79 9.73
CA LYS A 122 -15.24 -15.17 9.48
C LYS A 122 -15.89 -15.94 10.62
N ASP A 123 -15.14 -16.87 11.21
CA ASP A 123 -15.60 -17.70 12.32
C ASP A 123 -15.39 -17.01 13.68
N PHE A 124 -14.69 -15.87 13.70
CA PHE A 124 -14.51 -15.07 14.90
C PHE A 124 -15.78 -14.28 15.20
N THR A 125 -16.38 -14.54 16.37
CA THR A 125 -17.54 -13.77 16.84
C THR A 125 -17.06 -12.70 17.82
N PRO A 126 -17.08 -11.39 17.48
CA PRO A 126 -16.49 -10.33 18.31
C PRO A 126 -17.08 -10.21 19.73
N PHE A 127 -18.25 -10.80 19.97
CA PHE A 127 -18.96 -10.79 21.25
C PHE A 127 -19.43 -12.20 21.68
N GLY A 128 -18.86 -13.24 21.08
CA GLY A 128 -19.20 -14.63 21.40
C GLY A 128 -18.57 -15.09 22.71
N SER A 129 -18.91 -16.29 23.16
CA SER A 129 -18.23 -16.96 24.28
C SER A 129 -16.82 -17.44 23.94
N GLY A 130 -16.44 -17.41 22.66
CA GLY A 130 -15.05 -17.54 22.21
C GLY A 130 -14.35 -16.20 22.42
N GLY A 131 -13.26 -16.19 23.19
CA GLY A 131 -12.56 -14.98 23.62
C GLY A 131 -11.88 -14.20 22.48
N MET A 132 -10.86 -13.40 22.84
CA MET A 132 -10.03 -12.70 21.86
C MET A 132 -9.40 -13.68 20.86
N MET A 133 -9.15 -13.19 19.65
CA MET A 133 -8.38 -13.91 18.64
C MET A 133 -7.03 -14.30 19.25
N ASP A 134 -6.61 -15.54 19.04
CA ASP A 134 -5.34 -16.02 19.58
C ASP A 134 -4.16 -15.32 18.88
N GLU A 135 -3.02 -15.26 19.57
CA GLU A 135 -1.83 -14.56 19.09
C GLU A 135 -1.27 -15.16 17.79
N GLU A 136 -1.44 -16.46 17.55
CA GLU A 136 -0.99 -17.13 16.34
C GLU A 136 -1.80 -16.65 15.14
N THR A 137 -3.13 -16.59 15.27
CA THR A 137 -4.02 -16.03 14.24
C THR A 137 -3.69 -14.56 13.95
N ILE A 138 -3.49 -13.73 14.98
CA ILE A 138 -3.08 -12.32 14.81
C ILE A 138 -1.75 -12.24 14.06
N THR A 139 -0.78 -13.06 14.45
CA THR A 139 0.53 -13.12 13.80
C THR A 139 0.36 -13.47 12.32
N ASN A 140 -0.42 -14.48 11.98
CA ASN A 140 -0.66 -14.89 10.60
C ASN A 140 -1.34 -13.80 9.76
N ILE A 141 -2.31 -13.07 10.33
CA ILE A 141 -2.91 -11.90 9.66
C ILE A 141 -1.85 -10.84 9.37
N ILE A 142 -1.00 -10.51 10.36
CA ILE A 142 0.09 -9.55 10.19
C ILE A 142 1.05 -10.02 9.09
N ARG A 143 1.43 -11.29 9.06
CA ARG A 143 2.30 -11.87 8.03
C ARG A 143 1.74 -11.71 6.61
N VAL A 144 0.43 -11.91 6.44
CA VAL A 144 -0.25 -11.72 5.14
C VAL A 144 -0.29 -10.24 4.75
N LEU A 145 -0.62 -9.36 5.70
CA LEU A 145 -0.69 -7.91 5.45
C LEU A 145 0.67 -7.28 5.19
N SER A 146 1.73 -7.80 5.80
CA SER A 146 3.09 -7.28 5.69
C SER A 146 3.86 -7.81 4.48
N ASP A 147 3.25 -8.68 3.66
CA ASP A 147 3.90 -9.40 2.57
C ASP A 147 5.15 -10.19 3.04
N GLU A 148 5.16 -10.64 4.30
CA GLU A 148 6.33 -11.30 4.89
C GLU A 148 6.74 -12.58 4.15
N PRO A 149 5.84 -13.50 3.78
CA PRO A 149 6.23 -14.69 3.02
C PRO A 149 6.82 -14.36 1.64
N ALA A 150 6.36 -13.28 1.03
CA ALA A 150 6.91 -12.78 -0.24
C ALA A 150 8.33 -12.25 -0.05
N LYS A 151 8.56 -11.49 1.03
CA LYS A 151 9.88 -11.00 1.44
C LYS A 151 10.82 -12.15 1.78
N GLU A 152 10.37 -13.16 2.52
CA GLU A 152 11.13 -14.38 2.85
C GLU A 152 11.61 -15.09 1.57
N LYS A 153 10.71 -15.26 0.59
CA LYS A 153 11.05 -15.89 -0.69
C LYS A 153 12.11 -15.11 -1.47
N LEU A 154 12.00 -13.78 -1.55
CA LEU A 154 13.02 -12.94 -2.19
C LEU A 154 14.34 -12.94 -1.41
N ALA A 155 14.28 -12.91 -0.07
CA ALA A 155 15.45 -12.88 0.79
C ALA A 155 16.35 -14.11 0.61
N LYS A 156 15.74 -15.28 0.41
CA LYS A 156 16.45 -16.55 0.15
C LYS A 156 17.39 -16.49 -1.06
N HIS A 157 17.05 -15.69 -2.06
CA HIS A 157 17.84 -15.54 -3.29
C HIS A 157 18.35 -14.11 -3.50
N SER A 158 18.41 -13.31 -2.42
CA SER A 158 18.62 -11.86 -2.49
C SER A 158 19.89 -11.45 -3.23
N GLU A 159 21.03 -12.11 -2.96
CA GLU A 159 22.31 -11.82 -3.61
C GLU A 159 22.26 -12.12 -5.12
N VAL A 160 21.76 -13.30 -5.49
CA VAL A 160 21.65 -13.73 -6.90
C VAL A 160 20.69 -12.85 -7.69
N ILE A 161 19.53 -12.51 -7.11
CA ILE A 161 18.55 -11.60 -7.72
C ILE A 161 19.16 -10.21 -7.92
N ARG A 162 19.87 -9.70 -6.90
CA ARG A 162 20.52 -8.39 -6.96
C ARG A 162 21.56 -8.37 -8.06
N ASP A 163 22.47 -9.33 -8.08
CA ASP A 163 23.57 -9.36 -9.06
C ASP A 163 23.01 -9.54 -10.48
N THR A 164 22.03 -10.42 -10.66
CA THR A 164 21.35 -10.62 -11.95
C THR A 164 20.65 -9.33 -12.42
N SER A 165 19.98 -8.63 -11.52
CA SER A 165 19.25 -7.40 -11.86
C SER A 165 20.19 -6.24 -12.17
N LEU A 166 21.30 -6.11 -11.44
CA LEU A 166 22.32 -5.09 -11.70
C LEU A 166 23.04 -5.33 -13.02
N ASN A 167 23.45 -6.58 -13.30
CA ASN A 167 24.05 -6.94 -14.59
C ASN A 167 23.08 -6.65 -15.75
N PHE A 168 21.81 -7.02 -15.59
CA PHE A 168 20.78 -6.75 -16.59
C PHE A 168 20.57 -5.24 -16.81
N LEU A 169 20.61 -4.44 -15.74
CA LEU A 169 20.56 -2.98 -15.83
C LEU A 169 21.76 -2.41 -16.59
N GLU A 170 22.97 -2.88 -16.33
CA GLU A 170 24.18 -2.45 -17.05
C GLU A 170 24.08 -2.75 -18.55
N ASP A 171 23.64 -3.95 -18.91
CA ASP A 171 23.45 -4.37 -20.30
C ASP A 171 22.39 -3.52 -21.03
N MET A 172 21.30 -3.18 -20.32
CA MET A 172 20.13 -2.51 -20.89
C MET A 172 20.13 -0.99 -20.72
N ASN A 173 21.14 -0.42 -20.04
CA ASN A 173 21.25 1.02 -19.79
C ASN A 173 21.26 1.82 -21.11
N SER A 174 21.96 1.30 -22.14
CA SER A 174 22.00 1.94 -23.47
C SER A 174 20.65 1.97 -24.20
N TYR A 175 19.72 1.10 -23.81
CA TYR A 175 18.34 1.05 -24.30
C TYR A 175 17.38 1.89 -23.43
N GLY A 176 17.92 2.59 -22.42
CA GLY A 176 17.18 3.51 -21.56
C GLY A 176 16.51 2.87 -20.36
N LEU A 177 16.87 1.63 -19.98
CA LEU A 177 16.44 1.03 -18.72
C LEU A 177 17.26 1.61 -17.56
N GLU A 178 16.60 2.25 -16.60
CA GLU A 178 17.26 2.99 -15.51
C GLU A 178 17.15 2.28 -14.16
N SER A 179 16.04 1.57 -13.92
CA SER A 179 15.79 0.92 -12.64
C SER A 179 14.81 -0.24 -12.79
N ILE A 180 14.87 -1.16 -11.84
CA ILE A 180 13.95 -2.29 -11.76
C ILE A 180 13.38 -2.35 -10.35
N MET A 181 12.10 -2.69 -10.24
CA MET A 181 11.43 -2.91 -8.97
C MET A 181 10.65 -4.23 -9.01
N ILE A 182 10.75 -5.01 -7.93
CA ILE A 182 9.92 -6.18 -7.69
C ILE A 182 8.87 -5.79 -6.65
N THR A 183 7.61 -6.09 -6.94
CA THR A 183 6.49 -5.83 -6.05
C THR A 183 5.71 -7.11 -5.74
N SER A 184 4.95 -7.09 -4.65
CA SER A 184 3.95 -8.11 -4.31
C SER A 184 2.74 -8.05 -5.26
N CYS A 185 1.79 -8.97 -5.08
CA CYS A 185 0.59 -9.04 -5.91
C CYS A 185 -0.29 -7.78 -5.84
N ASP A 186 -0.25 -7.05 -4.73
CA ASP A 186 -0.95 -5.77 -4.52
C ASP A 186 -0.09 -4.54 -4.80
N PHE A 187 1.05 -4.73 -5.48
CA PHE A 187 2.00 -3.69 -5.85
C PHE A 187 2.75 -3.04 -4.69
N THR A 188 2.81 -3.66 -3.50
CA THR A 188 3.76 -3.21 -2.46
C THR A 188 5.20 -3.41 -2.93
N PRO A 189 6.07 -2.38 -2.93
CA PRO A 189 7.48 -2.54 -3.25
C PRO A 189 8.17 -3.52 -2.30
N LEU A 190 8.87 -4.50 -2.86
CA LEU A 190 9.63 -5.51 -2.11
C LEU A 190 11.13 -5.34 -2.29
N ALA A 191 11.58 -5.01 -3.50
CA ALA A 191 12.98 -4.78 -3.82
C ALA A 191 13.11 -3.78 -4.97
N THR A 192 14.19 -2.99 -4.96
CA THR A 192 14.55 -2.08 -6.07
C THR A 192 16.01 -2.28 -6.45
N PHE A 193 16.32 -2.06 -7.73
CA PHE A 193 17.66 -2.17 -8.32
C PHE A 193 17.91 -0.96 -9.23
N GLY A 194 19.16 -0.50 -9.26
CA GLY A 194 19.56 0.75 -9.91
C GLY A 194 19.44 1.94 -8.96
N ASP A 195 19.20 3.12 -9.52
CA ASP A 195 19.16 4.38 -8.76
C ASP A 195 17.84 4.64 -8.04
N LEU A 196 16.87 3.72 -8.08
CA LEU A 196 15.57 3.86 -7.39
C LEU A 196 15.65 3.31 -5.96
N SER A 197 15.29 4.14 -4.97
CA SER A 197 15.05 3.68 -3.60
C SER A 197 13.63 3.13 -3.41
N LEU A 198 13.40 2.31 -2.38
CA LEU A 198 12.06 1.79 -2.05
C LEU A 198 11.04 2.92 -1.81
N ILE A 199 11.44 4.00 -1.12
CA ILE A 199 10.57 5.17 -0.87
C ILE A 199 10.16 5.86 -2.18
N GLU A 200 11.08 5.95 -3.14
CA GLU A 200 10.76 6.48 -4.46
C GLU A 200 9.88 5.54 -5.25
N GLY A 201 10.07 4.22 -5.12
CA GLY A 201 9.18 3.20 -5.67
C GLY A 201 7.73 3.34 -5.16
N GLU A 202 7.55 3.53 -3.85
CA GLU A 202 6.23 3.82 -3.27
C GLU A 202 5.61 5.10 -3.85
N ASN A 203 6.38 6.17 -3.95
CA ASN A 203 5.91 7.44 -4.51
C ASN A 203 5.58 7.33 -6.00
N LEU A 204 6.34 6.55 -6.75
CA LEU A 204 6.09 6.26 -8.16
C LEU A 204 4.76 5.52 -8.32
N LEU A 205 4.54 4.48 -7.53
CA LEU A 205 3.30 3.70 -7.57
C LEU A 205 2.09 4.58 -7.29
N ARG A 206 2.15 5.47 -6.30
CA ARG A 206 1.06 6.44 -6.03
C ARG A 206 0.68 7.30 -7.24
N ASN A 207 1.62 7.53 -8.14
CA ASN A 207 1.45 8.35 -9.34
C ASN A 207 1.25 7.52 -10.63
N LEU A 208 1.22 6.19 -10.54
CA LEU A 208 1.02 5.27 -11.67
C LEU A 208 -0.43 5.27 -12.17
N GLY A 209 -1.38 5.60 -11.30
CA GLY A 209 -2.82 5.49 -11.60
C GLY A 209 -3.30 4.03 -11.57
N ASP A 210 -4.29 3.69 -12.41
CA ASP A 210 -4.81 2.32 -12.42
C ASP A 210 -3.81 1.38 -13.08
N VAL A 211 -3.31 0.41 -12.31
CA VAL A 211 -2.44 -0.64 -12.85
C VAL A 211 -3.25 -1.42 -13.87
N PRO A 212 -2.75 -1.58 -15.10
CA PRO A 212 -3.43 -2.35 -16.11
C PRO A 212 -3.44 -3.83 -15.69
N LEU A 213 -4.56 -4.53 -15.90
CA LEU A 213 -4.59 -5.99 -15.74
C LEU A 213 -3.57 -6.62 -16.70
N VAL A 214 -2.57 -7.32 -16.19
CA VAL A 214 -1.51 -7.95 -17.00
C VAL A 214 -1.65 -9.47 -16.92
N ASP A 215 -1.79 -10.13 -18.07
CA ASP A 215 -1.84 -11.59 -18.15
C ASP A 215 -0.50 -12.20 -17.69
N THR A 216 -0.53 -13.42 -17.17
CA THR A 216 0.67 -14.12 -16.70
C THR A 216 1.73 -14.23 -17.78
N TYR A 217 2.99 -13.95 -17.44
CA TYR A 217 4.14 -13.91 -18.37
C TYR A 217 4.00 -12.89 -19.50
N SER A 218 3.10 -11.90 -19.32
CA SER A 218 2.89 -10.78 -20.22
C SER A 218 3.29 -9.48 -19.55
N TRP A 219 3.28 -8.40 -20.33
CA TRP A 219 3.61 -7.07 -19.86
C TRP A 219 2.72 -5.99 -20.48
N LYS A 220 2.54 -4.91 -19.74
CA LYS A 220 1.88 -3.69 -20.21
C LYS A 220 2.68 -2.46 -19.82
N TYR A 221 2.44 -1.38 -20.54
CA TYR A 221 3.17 -0.14 -20.40
C TYR A 221 2.30 0.95 -19.72
N ARG A 222 2.92 1.75 -18.85
CA ARG A 222 2.34 2.97 -18.24
C ARG A 222 3.39 4.05 -18.02
N GLU A 223 3.05 5.29 -18.30
CA GLU A 223 3.83 6.43 -17.84
C GLU A 223 3.49 6.74 -16.37
N SER A 224 4.49 7.09 -15.57
CA SER A 224 4.31 7.65 -14.25
C SER A 224 5.37 8.72 -13.95
N ARG A 225 5.32 9.26 -12.74
CA ARG A 225 6.26 10.28 -12.28
C ARG A 225 6.50 10.18 -10.79
N PHE A 226 7.65 10.64 -10.33
CA PHE A 226 7.95 10.80 -8.92
C PHE A 226 8.83 12.04 -8.70
N VAL A 227 8.95 12.49 -7.46
CA VAL A 227 9.77 13.66 -7.12
C VAL A 227 11.04 13.18 -6.43
N ARG A 228 12.19 13.55 -6.98
CA ARG A 228 13.52 13.34 -6.38
C ARG A 228 14.17 14.70 -6.18
N SER A 229 14.55 15.02 -4.94
CA SER A 229 15.26 16.28 -4.63
C SER A 229 14.58 17.54 -5.19
N LYS A 230 13.23 17.57 -5.14
CA LYS A 230 12.36 18.64 -5.70
C LYS A 230 12.27 18.71 -7.24
N VAL A 231 12.78 17.71 -7.95
CA VAL A 231 12.65 17.58 -9.41
C VAL A 231 11.64 16.48 -9.73
N GLU A 232 10.67 16.78 -10.60
CA GLU A 232 9.76 15.77 -11.15
C GLU A 232 10.50 14.93 -12.20
N ILE A 233 10.64 13.64 -11.94
CA ILE A 233 11.18 12.65 -12.86
C ILE A 233 10.00 11.92 -13.50
N ARG A 234 9.97 11.88 -14.83
CA ARG A 234 9.01 11.10 -15.60
C ARG A 234 9.65 9.79 -16.01
N VAL A 235 8.89 8.71 -15.88
CA VAL A 235 9.36 7.36 -16.17
C VAL A 235 8.34 6.58 -16.97
N TRP A 236 8.85 5.73 -17.84
CA TRP A 236 8.08 4.72 -18.56
C TRP A 236 8.20 3.39 -17.82
N ASN A 237 7.08 2.82 -17.41
CA ASN A 237 7.03 1.60 -16.61
C ASN A 237 6.50 0.45 -17.46
N TYR A 238 7.31 -0.57 -17.64
CA TYR A 238 6.88 -1.86 -18.16
C TYR A 238 6.55 -2.76 -16.97
N ILE A 239 5.26 -3.02 -16.79
CA ILE A 239 4.69 -3.80 -15.70
C ILE A 239 4.52 -5.22 -16.21
N VAL A 240 5.23 -6.16 -15.60
CA VAL A 240 5.26 -7.57 -15.98
C VAL A 240 4.59 -8.39 -14.89
N ASN A 241 3.61 -9.20 -15.25
CA ASN A 241 3.13 -10.24 -14.34
C ASN A 241 4.08 -11.43 -14.46
N SER A 242 4.90 -11.63 -13.44
CA SER A 242 6.01 -12.58 -13.52
C SER A 242 5.54 -14.03 -13.66
N GLY A 243 4.35 -14.38 -13.19
CA GLY A 243 3.93 -15.79 -13.04
C GLY A 243 4.80 -16.61 -12.07
N ALA A 244 5.77 -15.98 -11.40
CA ALA A 244 6.42 -16.48 -10.20
C ALA A 244 5.82 -15.79 -8.98
N GLY A 245 5.89 -16.43 -7.82
CA GLY A 245 5.21 -15.91 -6.65
C GLY A 245 5.25 -16.85 -5.46
N ILE A 246 4.36 -16.59 -4.52
CA ILE A 246 4.12 -17.43 -3.35
C ILE A 246 2.71 -18.01 -3.43
N THR A 247 2.50 -19.12 -2.73
CA THR A 247 1.15 -19.62 -2.47
C THR A 247 0.88 -19.46 -0.99
N LEU A 248 -0.13 -18.66 -0.64
CA LEU A 248 -0.60 -18.48 0.73
C LEU A 248 -1.98 -19.08 0.87
N GLU A 249 -2.13 -20.02 1.80
CA GLU A 249 -3.44 -20.58 2.14
C GLU A 249 -4.23 -21.16 0.94
N GLY A 250 -3.51 -21.66 -0.07
CA GLY A 250 -4.07 -22.21 -1.32
C GLY A 250 -4.30 -21.18 -2.43
N GLN A 251 -3.97 -19.92 -2.18
CA GLN A 251 -4.08 -18.84 -3.16
C GLN A 251 -2.70 -18.42 -3.67
N PHE A 252 -2.51 -18.47 -4.99
CA PHE A 252 -1.30 -17.97 -5.63
C PHE A 252 -1.28 -16.45 -5.69
N GLN A 253 -0.16 -15.85 -5.29
CA GLN A 253 0.09 -14.42 -5.31
C GLN A 253 1.34 -14.15 -6.16
N PRO A 254 1.19 -13.62 -7.38
CA PRO A 254 2.31 -13.36 -8.27
C PRO A 254 3.13 -12.16 -7.79
N PHE A 255 4.43 -12.17 -8.10
CA PHE A 255 5.24 -10.96 -8.12
C PHE A 255 4.96 -10.17 -9.40
N TYR A 256 5.04 -8.85 -9.31
CA TYR A 256 5.13 -8.00 -10.49
C TYR A 256 6.53 -7.41 -10.60
N TYR A 257 7.04 -7.39 -11.83
CA TYR A 257 8.30 -6.72 -12.14
C TYR A 257 7.99 -5.42 -12.87
N MET A 258 8.59 -4.33 -12.40
CA MET A 258 8.46 -3.01 -12.99
C MET A 258 9.82 -2.57 -13.51
N LEU A 259 9.93 -2.50 -14.82
CA LEU A 259 11.13 -2.00 -15.49
C LEU A 259 10.88 -0.52 -15.82
N MET A 260 11.68 0.36 -15.22
CA MET A 260 11.57 1.81 -15.34
C MET A 260 12.58 2.33 -16.33
N CYS A 261 12.10 3.11 -17.30
CA CYS A 261 12.90 3.61 -18.40
C CYS A 261 12.76 5.11 -18.59
N THR A 262 13.77 5.69 -19.22
CA THR A 262 13.70 7.05 -19.73
C THR A 262 12.54 7.16 -20.74
N PRO A 263 11.71 8.21 -20.69
CA PRO A 263 10.64 8.41 -21.66
C PRO A 263 11.13 8.37 -23.11
N GLY A 264 10.41 7.66 -23.98
CA GLY A 264 10.81 7.46 -25.37
C GLY A 264 11.57 6.16 -25.64
N SER A 265 12.00 5.46 -24.57
CA SER A 265 12.71 4.18 -24.69
C SER A 265 11.75 3.05 -25.10
N PHE A 266 12.07 2.35 -26.19
CA PHE A 266 11.33 1.17 -26.60
C PHE A 266 12.09 -0.08 -26.20
N LEU A 267 11.55 -0.81 -25.22
CA LEU A 267 12.19 -1.99 -24.66
C LEU A 267 11.87 -3.30 -25.41
N GLY A 268 10.93 -3.33 -26.35
CA GLY A 268 10.62 -4.53 -27.14
C GLY A 268 10.44 -5.80 -26.28
N GLU A 269 11.33 -6.77 -26.46
CA GLU A 269 11.33 -8.07 -25.74
C GLU A 269 12.06 -8.05 -24.38
N VAL A 270 12.69 -6.94 -23.99
CA VAL A 270 13.47 -6.82 -22.74
C VAL A 270 12.67 -7.22 -21.49
N PRO A 271 11.37 -6.85 -21.32
CA PRO A 271 10.60 -7.33 -20.17
C PRO A 271 10.49 -8.86 -20.11
N GLN A 272 10.45 -9.51 -21.29
CA GLN A 272 10.38 -10.97 -21.38
C GLN A 272 11.70 -11.64 -20.99
N GLN A 273 12.81 -11.07 -21.43
CA GLN A 273 14.13 -11.54 -21.04
C GLN A 273 14.34 -11.43 -19.52
N TYR A 274 13.96 -10.29 -18.93
CA TYR A 274 14.10 -10.08 -17.49
C TYR A 274 13.27 -11.08 -16.67
N TYR A 275 11.98 -11.22 -16.94
CA TYR A 275 11.16 -12.13 -16.13
C TYR A 275 11.64 -13.57 -16.24
N THR A 276 12.13 -13.99 -17.41
CA THR A 276 12.64 -15.35 -17.61
C THR A 276 13.86 -15.60 -16.72
N LEU A 277 14.79 -14.65 -16.67
CA LEU A 277 15.99 -14.73 -15.84
C LEU A 277 15.66 -14.82 -14.35
N ILE A 278 14.81 -13.91 -13.86
CA ILE A 278 14.47 -13.87 -12.43
C ILE A 278 13.59 -15.06 -12.03
N ASN A 279 12.67 -15.49 -12.89
CA ASN A 279 11.82 -16.64 -12.59
C ASN A 279 12.63 -17.93 -12.45
N ASN A 280 13.69 -18.12 -13.25
CA ASN A 280 14.55 -19.29 -13.09
C ASN A 280 15.15 -19.36 -11.68
N ILE A 281 15.51 -18.21 -11.10
CA ILE A 281 16.02 -18.14 -9.73
C ILE A 281 14.90 -18.40 -8.71
N LEU A 282 13.71 -17.83 -8.92
CA LEU A 282 12.60 -17.90 -7.95
C LEU A 282 11.80 -19.21 -7.99
N LEU A 283 11.97 -20.01 -9.03
CA LEU A 283 11.37 -21.33 -9.19
C LEU A 283 12.34 -22.46 -8.80
N GLU A 284 13.58 -22.15 -8.49
CA GLU A 284 14.53 -23.08 -7.88
C GLU A 284 14.23 -23.18 -6.37
N ASP A 285 13.82 -24.39 -5.93
CA ASP A 285 13.57 -24.73 -4.52
C ASP A 285 14.87 -24.91 -3.71
#